data_AF-A0A1A3SWF1-F1
#
_entry.id   AF-A0A1A3SWF1-F1
#
_cell.length_a   1.000
_cell.length_b   1.000
_cell.length_c   1.000
_cell.angle_alpha   90.00
_cell.angle_beta   90.00
_cell.angle_gamma   90.00
#
_symmetry.space_group_name_H-M   'P 1'
#
loop_
_entity.id
_entity.type
_entity.pdbx_description
1 polymer ?
#
loop_
_entity_poly.entity_id
_entity_poly.type
_entity_poly.pdbx_seq_one_letter_code
_entity_poly.pdbx_strand_id
1 'polypeptide(L)' 'MSKVAEPVSVEKPQKQYLDMDEAVQYLHDLGLATVTADTVRTHAYRTGKLPRPIVVGKPRRSYWKRTDLDKLVESL' A
#
# COMPACT_ATOMS: atom_id res chain seq x y z
N MET A 1 -17.76 6.42 37.34
CA MET A 1 -18.05 5.77 36.04
C MET A 1 -16.83 5.99 35.15
N SER A 2 -15.94 5.01 35.08
CA SER A 2 -14.69 5.12 34.32
C SER A 2 -14.99 4.91 32.84
N LYS A 3 -14.82 5.96 32.03
CA LYS A 3 -14.80 5.85 30.58
C LYS A 3 -13.49 5.12 30.23
N VAL A 4 -13.59 3.85 29.87
CA VAL A 4 -12.48 3.07 29.31
C VAL A 4 -12.06 3.78 28.04
N ALA A 5 -10.89 4.42 28.08
CA ALA A 5 -10.25 4.91 26.88
C ALA A 5 -9.81 3.66 26.10
N GLU A 6 -10.51 3.36 25.00
CA GLU A 6 -9.94 2.54 23.93
C GLU A 6 -8.53 3.08 23.65
N PRO A 7 -7.53 2.22 23.43
CA PRO A 7 -6.25 2.70 22.93
C PRO A 7 -6.53 3.23 21.52
N VAL A 8 -6.74 4.55 21.42
CA VAL A 8 -6.68 5.26 20.15
C VAL A 8 -5.27 5.00 19.67
N SER A 9 -5.14 3.97 18.83
CA SER A 9 -3.91 3.63 18.16
C SER A 9 -3.44 4.93 17.53
N VAL A 10 -2.35 5.47 18.05
CA VAL A 10 -1.77 6.72 17.59
C VAL A 10 -1.50 6.51 16.12
N GLU A 11 -2.42 6.97 15.26
CA GLU A 11 -2.32 6.81 13.83
C GLU A 11 -1.11 7.64 13.42
N LYS A 12 0.05 6.98 13.31
CA LYS A 12 1.22 7.57 12.69
C LYS A 12 0.74 8.15 11.36
N PRO A 13 1.13 9.38 11.00
CA PRO A 13 0.75 9.96 9.71
C PRO A 13 1.17 8.97 8.64
N GLN A 14 0.19 8.26 8.08
CA GLN A 14 0.47 7.20 7.14
C GLN A 14 1.01 7.85 5.87
N LYS A 15 2.16 7.37 5.40
CA LYS A 15 2.74 7.89 4.16
C LYS A 15 1.71 7.73 3.05
N GLN A 16 1.37 8.83 2.41
CA GLN A 16 0.38 8.83 1.32
C GLN A 16 0.91 8.07 0.09
N TYR A 17 2.23 8.10 -0.10
CA TYR A 17 2.94 7.44 -1.19
C TYR A 17 3.88 6.39 -0.60
N LEU A 18 3.75 5.17 -1.08
CA LEU A 18 4.53 4.02 -0.64
C LEU A 18 5.41 3.56 -1.79
N ASP A 19 6.69 3.37 -1.53
CA ASP A 19 7.57 2.72 -2.51
C ASP A 19 7.23 1.23 -2.67
N MET A 20 7.99 0.50 -3.51
CA MET A 20 7.70 -0.91 -3.78
C MET A 20 7.69 -1.76 -2.51
N ASP A 21 8.68 -1.59 -1.62
CA ASP A 21 8.83 -2.43 -0.44
C ASP A 21 7.74 -2.07 0.59
N GLU A 22 7.48 -0.77 0.75
CA GLU A 22 6.39 -0.28 1.59
C GLU A 22 5.00 -0.72 1.08
N ALA A 23 4.78 -0.75 -0.23
CA ALA A 23 3.53 -1.21 -0.83
C ALA A 23 3.29 -2.70 -0.59
N VAL A 24 4.33 -3.54 -0.70
CA VAL A 24 4.23 -4.98 -0.40
C VAL A 24 3.92 -5.18 1.08
N GLN A 25 4.65 -4.52 1.97
CA GLN A 25 4.40 -4.61 3.41
C GLN A 25 2.99 -4.14 3.76
N TYR A 26 2.53 -3.05 3.15
CA TYR A 26 1.17 -2.55 3.37
C TYR A 26 0.10 -3.55 2.93
N LEU A 27 0.27 -4.19 1.77
CA LEU A 27 -0.65 -5.24 1.30
C LEU A 27 -0.62 -6.48 2.22
N HIS A 28 0.53 -6.82 2.78
CA HIS A 28 0.64 -7.89 3.79
C HIS A 28 -0.12 -7.54 5.06
N ASP A 29 0.02 -6.31 5.55
CA ASP A 29 -0.67 -5.83 6.74
C ASP A 29 -2.21 -5.82 6.55
N LEU A 30 -2.68 -5.68 5.31
CA LEU A 30 -4.09 -5.80 4.93
C LEU A 30 -4.59 -7.26 4.76
N GLY A 31 -3.71 -8.25 4.94
CA GLY A 31 -4.06 -9.68 4.88
C GLY A 31 -3.64 -10.40 3.60
N LEU A 32 -3.01 -9.72 2.63
CA LEU A 32 -2.50 -10.33 1.40
C LEU A 32 -1.05 -10.80 1.56
N ALA A 33 -0.80 -11.70 2.52
CA ALA A 33 0.55 -12.15 2.90
C ALA A 33 1.37 -12.81 1.77
N THR A 34 0.73 -13.24 0.68
CA THR A 34 1.40 -13.87 -0.47
C THR A 34 1.80 -12.89 -1.58
N VAL A 35 1.45 -11.60 -1.45
CA VAL A 35 1.79 -10.59 -2.44
C VAL A 35 3.30 -10.37 -2.48
N THR A 36 3.86 -10.31 -3.68
CA THR A 36 5.26 -9.96 -3.88
C THR A 36 5.38 -8.69 -4.72
N ALA A 37 6.60 -8.13 -4.82
CA ALA A 37 6.87 -7.01 -5.72
C ALA A 37 6.49 -7.34 -7.19
N ASP A 38 6.60 -8.61 -7.60
CA ASP A 38 6.18 -9.04 -8.93
C ASP A 38 4.65 -9.03 -9.09
N THR A 39 3.92 -9.42 -8.05
CA THR A 39 2.45 -9.32 -8.00
C THR A 39 2.01 -7.86 -8.17
N VAL A 40 2.63 -6.92 -7.44
CA VAL A 40 2.35 -5.48 -7.55
C VAL A 40 2.65 -4.97 -8.96
N ARG A 41 3.80 -5.34 -9.55
CA ARG A 41 4.14 -4.99 -10.95
C ARG A 41 3.15 -5.59 -11.94
N THR A 42 2.76 -6.84 -11.75
CA THR A 42 1.79 -7.52 -12.62
C THR A 42 0.45 -6.80 -12.59
N HIS A 43 -0.04 -6.38 -11.43
CA HIS A 43 -1.26 -5.59 -11.34
C HIS A 43 -1.14 -4.19 -11.94
N ALA A 44 0.03 -3.55 -11.82
CA ALA A 44 0.29 -2.23 -12.39
C ALA A 44 0.45 -2.20 -13.91
N TYR A 45 1.09 -3.22 -14.48
CA TYR A 45 1.51 -3.22 -15.89
C TYR A 45 0.75 -4.20 -16.78
N ARG A 46 0.27 -5.32 -16.23
CA ARG A 46 -0.37 -6.40 -17.01
C ARG A 46 -1.87 -6.47 -16.81
N THR A 47 -2.35 -6.49 -15.57
CA THR A 47 -3.79 -6.65 -15.29
C THR A 47 -4.55 -5.33 -15.28
N GLY A 48 -3.85 -4.20 -15.10
CA GLY A 48 -4.46 -2.87 -14.99
C GLY A 48 -5.32 -2.67 -13.74
N LYS A 49 -5.23 -3.58 -12.75
CA LYS A 49 -5.97 -3.48 -11.48
C LYS A 49 -5.35 -2.46 -10.52
N LEU A 50 -4.10 -2.08 -10.77
CA LEU A 50 -3.38 -1.04 -10.04
C LEU A 50 -2.93 0.03 -11.06
N PRO A 51 -3.04 1.33 -10.76
CA PRO A 51 -2.49 2.35 -11.63
C PRO A 51 -0.96 2.26 -11.72
N ARG A 52 -0.39 2.84 -12.78
CA ARG A 52 1.05 2.90 -12.95
C ARG A 52 1.70 3.70 -11.82
N PRO A 53 2.87 3.28 -11.32
CA PRO A 53 3.57 4.01 -10.27
C PRO A 53 3.97 5.40 -10.72
N ILE A 54 4.00 6.31 -9.76
CA ILE A 54 4.67 7.59 -9.88
C ILE A 54 6.16 7.35 -9.72
N VAL A 55 6.96 7.73 -10.72
CA VAL A 55 8.41 7.53 -10.69
C VAL A 55 9.10 8.86 -10.44
N VAL A 56 9.74 9.01 -9.28
CA VAL A 56 10.43 10.24 -8.87
C VAL A 56 11.80 9.95 -8.25
N GLY A 57 12.66 10.97 -8.19
CA GLY A 57 13.96 10.92 -7.52
C GLY A 57 15.17 10.46 -8.37
N LYS A 58 16.35 10.54 -7.75
CA LYS A 58 17.63 9.98 -8.22
C LYS A 58 18.29 9.24 -7.04
N PRO A 59 18.40 7.89 -7.04
CA PRO A 59 17.91 6.98 -8.08
C PRO A 59 16.39 7.01 -8.23
N ARG A 60 15.90 6.63 -9.42
CA ARG A 60 14.45 6.58 -9.71
C ARG A 60 13.79 5.51 -8.84
N ARG A 61 12.78 5.90 -8.06
CA ARG A 61 11.95 4.98 -7.28
C ARG A 61 10.50 5.09 -7.72
N SER A 62 9.81 3.95 -7.70
CA SER A 62 8.39 3.82 -8.03
C SER A 62 7.56 3.92 -6.76
N TYR A 63 6.54 4.77 -6.78
CA TYR A 63 5.65 5.02 -5.67
C TYR A 63 4.19 4.82 -6.07
N TRP A 64 3.40 4.25 -5.17
CA TRP A 64 1.95 4.11 -5.30
C TRP A 64 1.23 4.87 -4.20
N LYS A 65 0.02 5.34 -4.50
CA LYS A 65 -0.84 5.89 -3.45
C LYS A 65 -1.41 4.75 -2.63
N ARG A 66 -1.48 4.97 -1.32
CA ARG A 66 -2.15 4.05 -0.39
C ARG A 66 -3.58 3.70 -0.84
N THR A 67 -4.35 4.71 -1.24
CA THR A 67 -5.74 4.55 -1.73
C THR A 67 -5.86 3.66 -2.97
N ASP A 68 -4.82 3.61 -3.80
CA ASP A 68 -4.83 2.75 -4.99
C ASP A 68 -4.52 1.29 -4.60
N LEU A 69 -3.70 1.07 -3.57
CA LEU A 69 -3.46 -0.24 -2.98
C LEU A 69 -4.68 -0.76 -2.24
N ASP A 70 -5.42 0.10 -1.51
CA ASP A 70 -6.68 -0.26 -0.86
C ASP A 70 -7.70 -0.77 -1.90
N LYS A 71 -7.85 -0.05 -3.02
CA LYS A 71 -8.71 -0.47 -4.14
C LYS A 71 -8.27 -1.78 -4.78
N LEU A 72 -6.97 -2.07 -4.79
CA LEU A 72 -6.46 -3.35 -5.28
C LEU A 72 -6.94 -4.48 -4.37
N VAL A 73 -6.91 -4.30 -3.05
CA VAL A 73 -7.43 -5.28 -2.08
C VAL A 73 -8.93 -5.49 -2.25
N GLU A 74 -9.70 -4.41 -2.41
CA GLU A 74 -11.16 -4.50 -2.66
C GLU A 74 -11.50 -5.20 -3.99
N SER A 75 -10.57 -5.23 -4.94
CA SER A 75 -10.75 -5.82 -6.27
C SER A 75 -10.19 -7.25 -6.42
N LEU A 76 -9.59 -7.81 -5.37
CA LEU A 76 -9.06 -9.19 -5.32
C LEU A 76 -10.08 -10.14 -4.72
#